data_AF-A0AAV4BWR9-F1
#
_entry.id   AF-A0AAV4BWR9-F1
#
_cell.length_a   1.000
_cell.length_b   1.000
_cell.length_c   1.000
_cell.angle_alpha   90.00
_cell.angle_beta   90.00
_cell.angle_gamma   90.00
#
_symmetry.space_group_name_H-M   'P 1'
#
loop_
_entity.id
_entity.type
_entity.pdbx_description
1 polymer ?
#
loop_
_entity_poly.entity_id
_entity_poly.type
_entity_poly.pdbx_seq_one_letter_code
_entity_poly.pdbx_strand_id
1 'polypeptide(L)'
;MNTNGSHHIEYVGDGDNKSNNWPAQFSTENDTFLFTSESVGEGHPDKICDQVSDAIVDAFLREDPFARISCQCAAKTGMIFLCGDVVSKVKVDYHKIVRNTIKSIGYDGSVKGFDYKTCNVLLAMEEPDPEMSPSHTYHEAESVEHENDPAGDQGLMFGYATDETEECMPLTILLSHQLNAKIAELRKNGGLPWARPDSKTQVTVEYRIEKGATVPVRVHTIVISVQHDESVTQDQLKRDLREKVIKEVIPARYLDSNTVYHLQPSGRFIIGGPQGDAGLTGRKIIVDTYGGWGAHGGGSLSGKDGAKIDRCASYAARWVAKSLVKAGLCRRALVQISYAMGVSEPLSITVFSFGTSCKSEEELLRIIKNNFDLRPGKIIKDLDLRKPKYLPTACYGHFGRSQFSWEIPKDLKLLSCRISPVYKLSGRISATYKLSARISPDQLSYRISSAYKLSGRISPVYQLSHRISSAYKLSSRIFSAYKLSGRISSAYKLFWRIFSAYKLSDRISSAYKLSRIILAVYRLSPPDNIYV
;
A
#
# COMPACT_ATOMS: atom_id res chain seq x y z
N MET A 1 13.11 -35.43 -45.82
CA MET A 1 13.56 -34.02 -46.00
C MET A 1 13.96 -33.48 -44.64
N ASN A 2 14.95 -32.59 -44.59
CA ASN A 2 15.29 -31.81 -43.39
C ASN A 2 14.20 -30.72 -43.19
N THR A 3 14.09 -29.97 -42.09
CA THR A 3 15.05 -29.60 -41.03
C THR A 3 14.41 -29.54 -39.63
N ASN A 4 15.20 -29.77 -38.58
CA ASN A 4 14.86 -29.34 -37.22
C ASN A 4 14.83 -27.80 -37.12
N GLY A 5 13.98 -27.26 -36.24
CA GLY A 5 13.80 -25.82 -35.99
C GLY A 5 13.83 -25.44 -34.51
N SER A 6 14.75 -26.02 -33.74
CA SER A 6 14.90 -25.77 -32.30
C SER A 6 15.59 -24.43 -32.03
N HIS A 7 14.81 -23.36 -31.87
CA HIS A 7 15.33 -22.05 -31.45
C HIS A 7 15.73 -22.04 -29.96
N HIS A 8 16.93 -22.54 -29.67
CA HIS A 8 17.65 -22.17 -28.46
C HIS A 8 18.00 -20.67 -28.52
N ILE A 9 17.73 -19.95 -27.43
CA ILE A 9 18.27 -18.61 -27.21
C ILE A 9 19.56 -18.80 -26.40
N GLU A 10 20.68 -18.35 -26.94
CA GLU A 10 21.98 -18.47 -26.27
C GLU A 10 22.08 -17.50 -25.09
N TYR A 11 22.46 -18.01 -23.92
CA TYR A 11 22.91 -17.18 -22.80
C TYR A 11 24.35 -16.73 -23.04
N VAL A 12 24.51 -15.58 -23.69
CA VAL A 12 25.80 -14.86 -23.71
C VAL A 12 26.01 -14.24 -22.33
N GLY A 13 26.68 -14.99 -21.46
CA GLY A 13 27.16 -14.47 -20.18
C GLY A 13 28.49 -13.77 -20.36
N ASP A 14 28.50 -12.44 -20.26
CA ASP A 14 29.71 -11.67 -20.02
C ASP A 14 29.46 -10.67 -18.87
N GLY A 15 30.45 -10.52 -17.99
CA GLY A 15 30.22 -9.97 -16.66
C GLY A 15 30.51 -8.48 -16.54
N ASP A 16 29.51 -7.69 -16.10
CA ASP A 16 29.79 -6.39 -15.48
C ASP A 16 28.80 -6.05 -14.37
N ASN A 17 29.30 -5.52 -13.25
CA ASN A 17 28.59 -5.48 -11.97
C ASN A 17 27.80 -4.16 -11.82
N LYS A 18 26.54 -4.14 -12.31
CA LYS A 18 25.67 -2.94 -12.29
C LYS A 18 24.38 -3.15 -11.51
N SER A 19 24.10 -2.18 -10.65
CA SER A 19 23.06 -2.14 -9.61
C SER A 19 21.63 -2.28 -10.11
N ASN A 20 20.75 -2.75 -9.21
CA ASN A 20 19.29 -2.86 -9.31
C ASN A 20 18.59 -1.64 -9.96
N ASN A 21 18.55 -1.58 -11.29
CA ASN A 21 17.74 -0.63 -12.03
C ASN A 21 16.41 -1.27 -12.44
N TRP A 22 15.40 -1.08 -11.59
CA TRP A 22 13.99 -1.00 -12.05
C TRP A 22 13.92 0.04 -13.19
N PRO A 23 13.06 -0.12 -14.23
CA PRO A 23 13.30 0.45 -15.56
C PRO A 23 13.64 1.94 -15.59
N ALA A 24 14.47 2.26 -16.58
CA ALA A 24 15.30 3.46 -16.70
C ALA A 24 14.61 4.80 -16.37
N GLN A 25 15.45 5.76 -15.96
CA GLN A 25 15.07 7.17 -15.78
C GLN A 25 14.29 7.67 -17.01
N PHE A 26 13.01 8.00 -16.83
CA PHE A 26 12.29 8.87 -17.76
C PHE A 26 13.01 10.22 -17.78
N SER A 27 13.57 10.59 -18.93
CA SER A 27 14.78 11.44 -18.99
C SER A 27 14.60 12.82 -19.61
N THR A 28 13.38 13.36 -19.65
CA THR A 28 13.14 14.82 -19.60
C THR A 28 12.00 15.17 -18.65
N GLU A 29 11.98 16.41 -18.12
CA GLU A 29 10.89 16.89 -17.25
C GLU A 29 9.56 17.14 -18.00
N ASN A 30 9.51 16.88 -19.31
CA ASN A 30 8.36 17.07 -20.19
C ASN A 30 7.75 15.75 -20.74
N ASP A 31 8.39 14.59 -20.54
CA ASP A 31 7.89 13.33 -21.12
C ASP A 31 6.57 12.89 -20.48
N THR A 32 5.56 12.68 -21.34
CA THR A 32 4.22 12.22 -20.95
C THR A 32 3.96 10.78 -21.39
N PHE A 33 3.20 10.04 -20.59
CA PHE A 33 2.74 8.68 -20.89
C PHE A 33 1.24 8.53 -20.66
N LEU A 34 0.60 7.59 -21.35
CA LEU A 34 -0.81 7.26 -21.14
C LEU A 34 -0.93 6.11 -20.14
N PHE A 35 -1.79 6.27 -19.13
CA PHE A 35 -2.21 5.17 -18.25
C PHE A 35 -3.73 5.03 -18.29
N THR A 36 -4.23 3.80 -18.19
CA THR A 36 -5.65 3.50 -18.29
C THR A 36 -6.13 2.66 -17.12
N SER A 37 -7.29 2.99 -16.57
CA SER A 37 -8.04 2.12 -15.65
C SER A 37 -9.47 1.94 -16.16
N GLU A 38 -10.11 0.86 -15.74
CA GLU A 38 -11.52 0.57 -16.01
C GLU A 38 -12.33 0.39 -14.73
N SER A 39 -13.65 0.46 -14.86
CA SER A 39 -14.61 0.11 -13.81
C SER A 39 -15.88 -0.46 -14.44
N VAL A 40 -16.59 -1.29 -13.67
CA VAL A 40 -17.91 -1.80 -14.04
C VAL A 40 -18.94 -1.40 -12.99
N GLY A 41 -20.18 -1.17 -13.41
CA GLY A 41 -21.26 -0.76 -12.53
C GLY A 41 -21.84 -1.91 -11.71
N GLU A 42 -22.70 -1.56 -10.73
CA GLU A 42 -23.39 -2.50 -9.83
C GLU A 42 -24.18 -3.61 -10.53
N GLY A 43 -24.59 -3.44 -11.79
CA GLY A 43 -25.32 -4.44 -12.55
C GLY A 43 -24.47 -5.38 -13.40
N HIS A 44 -23.15 -5.20 -13.43
CA HIS A 44 -22.22 -6.14 -14.07
C HIS A 44 -22.30 -7.50 -13.38
N PRO A 45 -22.34 -8.65 -14.08
CA PRO A 45 -22.63 -9.93 -13.44
C PRO A 45 -21.64 -10.31 -12.32
N ASP A 46 -20.32 -10.12 -12.50
CA ASP A 46 -19.35 -10.28 -11.40
C ASP A 46 -19.66 -9.38 -10.18
N LYS A 47 -20.17 -8.16 -10.41
CA LYS A 47 -20.53 -7.24 -9.32
C LYS A 47 -21.87 -7.52 -8.68
N ILE A 48 -22.78 -8.21 -9.37
CA ILE A 48 -23.93 -8.85 -8.71
C ILE A 48 -23.40 -9.91 -7.73
N CYS A 49 -22.43 -10.73 -8.15
CA CYS A 49 -21.83 -11.74 -7.28
C CYS A 49 -21.13 -11.15 -6.06
N ASP A 50 -20.25 -10.17 -6.24
CA ASP A 50 -19.57 -9.48 -5.14
C ASP A 50 -20.56 -8.82 -4.15
N GLN A 51 -21.59 -8.12 -4.65
CA GLN A 51 -22.63 -7.51 -3.80
C GLN A 51 -23.48 -8.56 -3.08
N VAL A 52 -23.86 -9.66 -3.73
CA VAL A 52 -24.62 -10.74 -3.09
C VAL A 52 -23.77 -11.42 -2.01
N SER A 53 -22.51 -11.73 -2.29
CA SER A 53 -21.55 -12.28 -1.34
C SER A 53 -21.39 -11.39 -0.10
N ASP A 54 -21.20 -10.07 -0.27
CA ASP A 54 -21.10 -9.14 0.86
C ASP A 54 -22.44 -8.83 1.54
N ALA A 55 -23.59 -8.96 0.86
CA ALA A 55 -24.90 -8.90 1.50
C ALA A 55 -25.15 -10.07 2.45
N ILE A 56 -24.57 -11.25 2.18
CA ILE A 56 -24.56 -12.40 3.11
C ILE A 56 -23.63 -12.12 4.30
N VAL A 57 -22.42 -11.60 4.08
CA VAL A 57 -21.50 -11.20 5.17
C VAL A 57 -22.16 -10.16 6.09
N ASP A 58 -22.76 -9.12 5.52
CA ASP A 58 -23.51 -8.09 6.25
C ASP A 58 -24.82 -8.61 6.86
N ALA A 59 -25.33 -9.79 6.48
CA ALA A 59 -26.45 -10.42 7.14
C ALA A 59 -26.01 -11.06 8.47
N PHE A 60 -24.98 -11.90 8.43
CA PHE A 60 -24.44 -12.56 9.62
C PHE A 60 -23.88 -11.55 10.64
N LEU A 61 -23.00 -10.63 10.20
CA LEU A 61 -22.33 -9.66 11.11
C LEU A 61 -23.29 -8.66 11.78
N ARG A 62 -24.57 -8.60 11.39
CA ARG A 62 -25.59 -7.79 12.06
C ARG A 62 -26.13 -8.43 13.34
N GLU A 63 -26.08 -9.76 13.42
CA GLU A 63 -26.64 -10.54 14.53
C GLU A 63 -25.53 -11.28 15.32
N ASP A 64 -24.43 -11.63 14.65
CA ASP A 64 -23.24 -12.26 15.23
C ASP A 64 -21.96 -11.57 14.71
N PRO A 65 -21.38 -10.61 15.46
CA PRO A 65 -20.15 -9.90 15.09
C PRO A 65 -18.88 -10.78 15.02
N PHE A 66 -18.94 -12.03 15.47
CA PHE A 66 -17.83 -12.98 15.45
C PHE A 66 -18.00 -14.08 14.38
N ALA A 67 -19.13 -14.06 13.66
CA ALA A 67 -19.41 -14.97 12.56
C ALA A 67 -18.27 -14.99 11.54
N ARG A 68 -17.92 -16.20 11.07
CA ARG A 68 -16.89 -16.42 10.06
C ARG A 68 -17.56 -16.87 8.77
N ILE A 69 -17.24 -16.20 7.66
CA ILE A 69 -17.94 -16.34 6.38
C ILE A 69 -16.93 -16.41 5.24
N SER A 70 -17.20 -17.29 4.29
CA SER A 70 -16.50 -17.47 3.01
C SER A 70 -17.51 -17.73 1.89
N CYS A 71 -18.42 -16.78 1.67
CA CYS A 71 -19.54 -16.92 0.73
C CYS A 71 -19.12 -16.53 -0.69
N GLN A 72 -18.94 -17.51 -1.57
CA GLN A 72 -18.77 -17.31 -3.01
C GLN A 72 -20.13 -17.30 -3.72
N CYS A 73 -20.23 -16.50 -4.77
CA CYS A 73 -21.42 -16.38 -5.61
C CYS A 73 -21.05 -16.54 -7.09
N ALA A 74 -21.88 -17.25 -7.85
CA ALA A 74 -21.83 -17.33 -9.29
C ALA A 74 -23.20 -16.98 -9.89
N ALA A 75 -23.22 -16.27 -11.02
CA ALA A 75 -24.43 -15.81 -11.69
C ALA A 75 -24.44 -16.16 -13.17
N LYS A 76 -25.58 -16.66 -13.67
CA LYS A 76 -25.84 -16.82 -15.11
C LYS A 76 -27.35 -16.70 -15.39
N THR A 77 -27.76 -16.91 -16.63
CA THR A 77 -29.13 -16.75 -17.13
C THR A 77 -30.15 -17.41 -16.21
N GLY A 78 -30.96 -16.59 -15.52
CA GLY A 78 -32.00 -17.08 -14.60
C GLY A 78 -31.50 -17.77 -13.32
N MET A 79 -30.21 -17.67 -12.95
CA MET A 79 -29.65 -18.40 -11.79
C MET A 79 -28.61 -17.58 -11.00
N ILE A 80 -28.73 -17.63 -9.68
CA ILE A 80 -27.63 -17.46 -8.72
C ILE A 80 -27.29 -18.82 -8.11
N PHE A 81 -26.00 -19.10 -7.92
CA PHE A 81 -25.48 -20.19 -7.09
C PHE A 81 -24.60 -19.59 -6.00
N LEU A 82 -24.84 -19.95 -4.74
CA LEU A 82 -23.99 -19.62 -3.59
C LEU A 82 -23.29 -20.87 -3.07
N CYS A 83 -22.02 -20.76 -2.71
CA CYS A 83 -21.29 -21.83 -2.03
C CYS A 83 -20.24 -21.33 -1.06
N GLY A 84 -19.75 -22.25 -0.21
CA GLY A 84 -18.70 -22.01 0.77
C GLY A 84 -19.22 -21.92 2.20
N ASP A 85 -18.38 -21.39 3.08
CA ASP A 85 -18.41 -21.75 4.50
C ASP A 85 -19.04 -20.66 5.39
N VAL A 86 -19.79 -21.09 6.41
CA VAL A 86 -20.26 -20.22 7.50
C VAL A 86 -20.08 -20.89 8.86
N VAL A 87 -19.49 -20.16 9.82
CA VAL A 87 -19.52 -20.50 11.25
C VAL A 87 -20.27 -19.38 11.98
N SER A 88 -21.52 -19.63 12.35
CA SER A 88 -22.36 -18.74 13.17
C SER A 88 -23.58 -19.49 13.70
N LYS A 89 -24.15 -19.01 14.82
CA LYS A 89 -25.42 -19.53 15.37
C LYS A 89 -26.66 -18.84 14.77
N VAL A 90 -26.47 -17.82 13.93
CA VAL A 90 -27.51 -17.04 13.27
C VAL A 90 -28.13 -17.81 12.09
N LYS A 91 -29.43 -17.64 11.85
CA LYS A 91 -30.13 -18.24 10.70
C LYS A 91 -30.65 -17.17 9.76
N VAL A 92 -29.98 -17.00 8.62
CA VAL A 92 -30.34 -15.99 7.60
C VAL A 92 -31.19 -16.58 6.48
N ASP A 93 -32.10 -15.77 5.92
CA ASP A 93 -32.86 -16.10 4.72
C ASP A 93 -32.04 -15.72 3.46
N TYR A 94 -31.19 -16.65 3.02
CA TYR A 94 -30.36 -16.50 1.82
C TYR A 94 -31.17 -16.07 0.59
N HIS A 95 -32.35 -16.69 0.36
CA HIS A 95 -33.18 -16.37 -0.79
C HIS A 95 -33.65 -14.91 -0.76
N LYS A 96 -34.14 -14.43 0.39
CA LYS A 96 -34.57 -13.03 0.58
C LYS A 96 -33.42 -12.05 0.46
N ILE A 97 -32.22 -12.36 0.96
CA ILE A 97 -31.05 -11.48 0.83
C ILE A 97 -30.60 -11.38 -0.63
N VAL A 98 -30.45 -12.52 -1.33
CA VAL A 98 -30.10 -12.57 -2.76
C VAL A 98 -31.13 -11.77 -3.59
N ARG A 99 -32.43 -12.05 -3.41
CA ARG A 99 -33.50 -11.38 -4.16
C ARG A 99 -33.58 -9.88 -3.85
N ASN A 100 -33.40 -9.44 -2.61
CA ASN A 100 -33.38 -8.02 -2.27
C ASN A 100 -32.17 -7.29 -2.89
N THR A 101 -31.01 -7.95 -2.96
CA THR A 101 -29.79 -7.38 -3.55
C THR A 101 -29.92 -7.24 -5.08
N ILE A 102 -30.44 -8.27 -5.77
CA ILE A 102 -30.74 -8.19 -7.21
C ILE A 102 -31.76 -7.08 -7.50
N LYS A 103 -32.75 -6.89 -6.61
CA LYS A 103 -33.76 -5.83 -6.71
C LYS A 103 -33.16 -4.42 -6.53
N SER A 104 -32.27 -4.21 -5.57
CA SER A 104 -31.67 -2.88 -5.30
C SER A 104 -30.66 -2.46 -6.38
N ILE A 105 -30.03 -3.42 -7.05
CA ILE A 105 -29.26 -3.21 -8.29
C ILE A 105 -30.18 -2.77 -9.46
N GLY A 106 -31.45 -3.18 -9.44
CA GLY A 106 -32.47 -2.76 -10.42
C GLY A 106 -32.81 -3.81 -11.48
N TYR A 107 -32.49 -5.09 -11.24
CA TYR A 107 -32.99 -6.23 -12.02
C TYR A 107 -34.37 -6.65 -11.50
N ASP A 108 -35.34 -5.77 -11.76
CA ASP A 108 -36.73 -5.81 -11.27
C ASP A 108 -37.74 -6.48 -12.23
N GLY A 109 -37.29 -6.88 -13.43
CA GLY A 109 -38.12 -7.49 -14.46
C GLY A 109 -37.31 -8.09 -15.60
N SER A 110 -37.71 -9.29 -16.03
CA SER A 110 -36.99 -10.17 -16.97
C SER A 110 -36.58 -9.52 -18.31
N VAL A 111 -37.27 -8.46 -18.76
CA VAL A 111 -36.90 -7.68 -19.95
C VAL A 111 -35.50 -7.03 -19.88
N LYS A 112 -34.95 -6.86 -18.66
CA LYS A 112 -33.58 -6.37 -18.40
C LYS A 112 -32.50 -7.47 -18.51
N GLY A 113 -32.90 -8.72 -18.75
CA GLY A 113 -32.01 -9.89 -18.81
C GLY A 113 -31.78 -10.60 -17.46
N PHE A 114 -32.31 -10.05 -16.37
CA PHE A 114 -32.34 -10.72 -15.07
C PHE A 114 -33.46 -10.14 -14.20
N ASP A 115 -33.95 -10.94 -13.25
CA ASP A 115 -35.19 -10.66 -12.53
C ASP A 115 -35.17 -11.30 -11.13
N TYR A 116 -35.21 -10.48 -10.10
CA TYR A 116 -35.17 -10.92 -8.71
C TYR A 116 -36.34 -11.82 -8.29
N LYS A 117 -37.48 -11.82 -9.01
CA LYS A 117 -38.64 -12.66 -8.68
C LYS A 117 -38.50 -14.07 -9.23
N THR A 118 -38.02 -14.18 -10.47
CA THR A 118 -38.04 -15.43 -11.25
C THR A 118 -36.70 -16.16 -11.30
N CYS A 119 -35.59 -15.53 -10.91
CA CYS A 119 -34.31 -16.24 -10.85
C CYS A 119 -34.34 -17.40 -9.85
N ASN A 120 -33.72 -18.51 -10.23
CA ASN A 120 -33.34 -19.58 -9.33
C ASN A 120 -32.23 -19.10 -8.39
N VAL A 121 -32.24 -19.59 -7.15
CA VAL A 121 -31.17 -19.38 -6.17
C VAL A 121 -30.84 -20.76 -5.63
N LEU A 122 -29.66 -21.25 -5.95
CA LEU A 122 -29.12 -22.54 -5.51
C LEU A 122 -28.11 -22.31 -4.38
N LEU A 123 -28.12 -23.18 -3.38
CA LEU A 123 -27.29 -23.06 -2.18
C LEU A 123 -26.48 -24.34 -1.97
N ALA A 124 -25.17 -24.20 -1.84
CA ALA A 124 -24.22 -25.19 -1.34
C ALA A 124 -23.36 -24.54 -0.25
N MET A 125 -24.04 -23.97 0.74
CA MET A 125 -23.45 -23.32 1.91
C MET A 125 -23.34 -24.34 3.04
N GLU A 126 -22.16 -24.48 3.63
CA GLU A 126 -21.86 -25.52 4.62
C GLU A 126 -21.30 -24.92 5.93
N GLU A 127 -21.50 -25.62 7.03
CA GLU A 127 -20.72 -25.38 8.26
C GLU A 127 -19.41 -26.16 8.11
N PRO A 128 -18.23 -25.52 8.14
CA PRO A 128 -16.96 -26.18 7.81
C PRO A 128 -16.60 -27.23 8.88
N ASP A 129 -16.20 -28.42 8.42
CA ASP A 129 -15.87 -29.56 9.27
C ASP A 129 -14.76 -29.22 10.30
N PRO A 130 -15.04 -29.31 11.62
CA PRO A 130 -14.06 -29.03 12.66
C PRO A 130 -12.78 -29.87 12.58
N GLU A 131 -12.84 -31.10 12.06
CA GLU A 131 -11.67 -31.99 11.93
C GLU A 131 -10.81 -31.69 10.69
N MET A 132 -11.37 -31.01 9.68
CA MET A 132 -10.69 -30.71 8.40
C MET A 132 -9.95 -29.36 8.38
N SER A 133 -10.29 -28.42 9.27
CA SER A 133 -9.66 -27.09 9.30
C SER A 133 -8.25 -27.13 9.91
N PRO A 134 -7.17 -26.80 9.16
CA PRO A 134 -5.79 -26.92 9.65
C PRO A 134 -5.33 -25.77 10.56
N SER A 135 -6.21 -24.83 10.92
CA SER A 135 -5.87 -23.74 11.85
C SER A 135 -7.01 -23.48 12.83
N HIS A 136 -6.66 -23.32 14.12
CA HIS A 136 -7.65 -23.23 15.19
C HIS A 136 -8.55 -21.99 15.12
N THR A 137 -8.14 -20.95 14.40
CA THR A 137 -8.88 -19.70 14.16
C THR A 137 -10.09 -19.83 13.24
N TYR A 138 -10.67 -21.02 13.07
CA TYR A 138 -11.91 -21.25 12.32
C TYR A 138 -12.95 -22.11 13.07
N HIS A 139 -12.58 -22.92 14.07
CA HIS A 139 -13.51 -23.90 14.63
C HIS A 139 -14.65 -23.27 15.45
N GLU A 140 -14.42 -22.10 16.05
CA GLU A 140 -15.45 -21.35 16.78
C GLU A 140 -15.49 -19.88 16.36
N ALA A 141 -16.70 -19.32 16.36
CA ALA A 141 -16.91 -17.88 16.50
C ALA A 141 -16.65 -17.49 17.97
N GLU A 142 -15.38 -17.44 18.36
CA GLU A 142 -14.94 -17.09 19.72
C GLU A 142 -15.53 -15.73 20.10
N SER A 143 -16.28 -15.66 21.21
CA SER A 143 -17.05 -14.48 21.62
C SER A 143 -16.21 -13.37 22.28
N VAL A 144 -14.89 -13.39 22.07
CA VAL A 144 -13.88 -12.58 22.75
C VAL A 144 -12.88 -12.05 21.72
N GLU A 145 -12.41 -10.80 21.89
CA GLU A 145 -11.39 -10.24 21.00
C GLU A 145 -9.97 -10.67 21.40
N HIS A 146 -9.37 -11.59 20.64
CA HIS A 146 -8.00 -12.02 20.86
C HIS A 146 -7.01 -11.17 20.04
N GLU A 147 -6.35 -10.21 20.69
CA GLU A 147 -5.42 -9.29 20.02
C GLU A 147 -4.19 -9.95 19.36
N ASN A 148 -3.96 -11.23 19.66
CA ASN A 148 -2.89 -12.06 19.11
C ASN A 148 -3.38 -13.04 18.02
N ASP A 149 -4.63 -12.90 17.52
CA ASP A 149 -5.23 -13.73 16.45
C ASP A 149 -4.23 -13.97 15.30
N PRO A 150 -3.84 -15.23 15.01
CA PRO A 150 -3.00 -15.54 13.86
C PRO A 150 -3.76 -15.45 12.53
N ALA A 151 -3.02 -15.22 11.45
CA ALA A 151 -3.61 -15.20 10.11
C ALA A 151 -4.20 -16.58 9.78
N GLY A 152 -5.46 -16.58 9.34
CA GLY A 152 -6.18 -17.81 8.94
C GLY A 152 -5.82 -18.33 7.54
N ASP A 153 -4.86 -17.71 6.85
CA ASP A 153 -4.27 -18.18 5.60
C ASP A 153 -2.89 -17.51 5.44
N GLN A 154 -2.06 -18.02 4.53
CA GLN A 154 -0.94 -17.26 3.98
C GLN A 154 -1.44 -16.18 3.02
N GLY A 155 -0.65 -15.14 2.79
CA GLY A 155 -1.01 -14.18 1.74
C GLY A 155 -0.09 -12.98 1.60
N LEU A 156 -0.30 -12.26 0.50
CA LEU A 156 0.35 -10.99 0.16
C LEU A 156 -0.74 -9.93 0.01
N MET A 157 -0.52 -8.75 0.59
CA MET A 157 -1.47 -7.63 0.52
C MET A 157 -0.73 -6.35 0.16
N PHE A 158 -1.37 -5.50 -0.63
CA PHE A 158 -0.78 -4.25 -1.11
C PHE A 158 -1.70 -3.06 -0.83
N GLY A 159 -1.10 -1.99 -0.32
CA GLY A 159 -1.72 -0.72 -0.04
C GLY A 159 -1.09 0.37 -0.87
N TYR A 160 -1.90 1.14 -1.60
CA TYR A 160 -1.41 2.23 -2.45
C TYR A 160 -2.04 3.57 -2.08
N ALA A 161 -1.24 4.63 -2.21
CA ALA A 161 -1.68 6.02 -2.12
C ALA A 161 -0.81 6.94 -2.99
N THR A 162 -1.41 8.02 -3.45
CA THR A 162 -0.82 9.04 -4.34
C THR A 162 -1.45 10.40 -4.02
N ASP A 163 -0.77 11.52 -4.26
CA ASP A 163 -1.27 12.87 -3.97
C ASP A 163 -2.03 13.53 -5.14
N GLU A 164 -2.23 12.81 -6.25
CA GLU A 164 -2.93 13.30 -7.45
C GLU A 164 -4.46 13.52 -7.27
N THR A 165 -5.05 13.02 -6.18
CA THR A 165 -6.44 13.31 -5.77
C THR A 165 -6.58 13.51 -4.25
N GLU A 166 -7.67 14.14 -3.79
CA GLU A 166 -7.91 14.39 -2.37
C GLU A 166 -8.16 13.09 -1.58
N GLU A 167 -8.80 12.12 -2.22
CA GLU A 167 -9.02 10.75 -1.75
C GLU A 167 -7.71 9.95 -1.60
N CYS A 168 -6.60 10.49 -2.09
CA CYS A 168 -5.31 9.83 -2.28
C CYS A 168 -5.39 8.57 -3.16
N MET A 169 -6.17 8.63 -4.24
CA MET A 169 -6.37 7.54 -5.21
C MET A 169 -5.77 7.93 -6.57
N PRO A 170 -5.46 6.96 -7.45
CA PRO A 170 -5.13 7.29 -8.83
C PRO A 170 -6.33 7.88 -9.56
N LEU A 171 -6.11 8.94 -10.34
CA LEU A 171 -7.20 9.66 -11.02
C LEU A 171 -7.98 8.77 -12.01
N THR A 172 -7.29 7.88 -12.73
CA THR A 172 -7.90 6.98 -13.72
C THR A 172 -8.98 6.07 -13.13
N ILE A 173 -8.71 5.43 -11.99
CA ILE A 173 -9.67 4.53 -11.34
C ILE A 173 -10.77 5.29 -10.64
N LEU A 174 -10.44 6.43 -9.99
CA LEU A 174 -11.41 7.29 -9.32
C LEU A 174 -12.48 7.81 -10.30
N LEU A 175 -12.06 8.39 -11.44
CA LEU A 175 -12.98 8.85 -12.48
C LEU A 175 -13.78 7.68 -13.07
N SER A 176 -13.16 6.51 -13.28
CA SER A 176 -13.87 5.33 -13.79
C SER A 176 -15.00 4.88 -12.85
N HIS A 177 -14.77 4.87 -11.53
CA HIS A 177 -15.81 4.61 -10.53
C HIS A 177 -16.90 5.67 -10.53
N GLN A 178 -16.52 6.95 -10.48
CA GLN A 178 -17.46 8.06 -10.41
C GLN A 178 -18.39 8.11 -11.63
N LEU A 179 -17.89 7.78 -12.84
CA LEU A 179 -18.71 7.66 -14.05
C LEU A 179 -19.78 6.57 -13.91
N ASN A 180 -19.43 5.36 -13.45
CA ASN A 180 -20.43 4.29 -13.23
C ASN A 180 -21.41 4.62 -12.10
N ALA A 181 -20.93 5.22 -11.01
CA ALA A 181 -21.78 5.68 -9.91
C ALA A 181 -22.81 6.72 -10.39
N LYS A 182 -22.40 7.67 -11.24
CA LYS A 182 -23.30 8.68 -11.82
C LYS A 182 -24.29 8.07 -12.83
N ILE A 183 -23.90 7.07 -13.61
CA ILE A 183 -24.81 6.29 -14.46
C ILE A 183 -25.86 5.57 -13.61
N ALA A 184 -25.46 4.93 -12.51
CA ALA A 184 -26.39 4.25 -11.61
C ALA A 184 -27.32 5.22 -10.85
N GLU A 185 -26.81 6.37 -10.41
CA GLU A 185 -27.60 7.46 -9.82
C GLU A 185 -28.69 7.93 -10.78
N LEU A 186 -28.32 8.31 -12.01
CA LEU A 186 -29.25 8.84 -13.00
C LEU A 186 -30.23 7.79 -13.53
N ARG A 187 -29.84 6.51 -13.58
CA ARG A 187 -30.75 5.40 -13.84
C ARG A 187 -31.79 5.25 -12.73
N LYS A 188 -31.36 5.34 -11.46
CA LYS A 188 -32.24 5.16 -10.28
C LYS A 188 -33.16 6.36 -10.03
N ASN A 189 -32.74 7.58 -10.38
CA ASN A 189 -33.55 8.80 -10.23
C ASN A 189 -34.37 9.19 -11.49
N GLY A 190 -34.21 8.47 -12.61
CA GLY A 190 -34.95 8.71 -13.85
C GLY A 190 -34.32 9.75 -14.80
N GLY A 191 -33.16 10.33 -14.47
CA GLY A 191 -32.40 11.21 -15.37
C GLY A 191 -31.86 10.51 -16.63
N LEU A 192 -31.67 9.19 -16.57
CA LEU A 192 -31.39 8.29 -17.70
C LEU A 192 -32.43 7.14 -17.70
N PRO A 193 -33.68 7.39 -18.10
CA PRO A 193 -34.78 6.43 -17.92
C PRO A 193 -34.64 5.18 -18.81
N TRP A 194 -33.89 5.29 -19.91
CA TRP A 194 -33.58 4.22 -20.84
C TRP A 194 -32.47 3.26 -20.36
N ALA A 195 -31.77 3.60 -19.26
CA ALA A 195 -30.60 2.87 -18.81
C ALA A 195 -30.97 1.62 -17.99
N ARG A 196 -30.24 0.54 -18.22
CA ARG A 196 -30.36 -0.74 -17.51
C ARG A 196 -29.13 -0.96 -16.61
N PRO A 197 -29.11 -1.98 -15.72
CA PRO A 197 -28.12 -2.01 -14.63
C PRO A 197 -26.67 -2.25 -15.05
N ASP A 198 -26.41 -3.02 -16.10
CA ASP A 198 -25.04 -3.35 -16.54
C ASP A 198 -24.36 -2.16 -17.24
N SER A 199 -23.13 -1.84 -16.86
CA SER A 199 -22.36 -0.72 -17.38
C SER A 199 -20.86 -0.91 -17.19
N LYS A 200 -20.08 -0.35 -18.11
CA LYS A 200 -18.61 -0.41 -18.15
C LYS A 200 -18.05 0.97 -18.53
N THR A 201 -17.04 1.42 -17.82
CA THR A 201 -16.34 2.69 -18.04
C THR A 201 -14.83 2.45 -18.09
N GLN A 202 -14.13 3.23 -18.89
CA GLN A 202 -12.67 3.19 -18.97
C GLN A 202 -12.15 4.61 -19.19
N VAL A 203 -11.14 5.01 -18.42
CA VAL A 203 -10.55 6.35 -18.50
C VAL A 203 -9.04 6.22 -18.70
N THR A 204 -8.57 6.73 -19.83
CA THR A 204 -7.14 6.92 -20.13
C THR A 204 -6.76 8.36 -19.80
N VAL A 205 -5.81 8.53 -18.87
CA VAL A 205 -5.24 9.81 -18.49
C VAL A 205 -3.80 9.90 -19.01
N GLU A 206 -3.46 11.09 -19.47
CA GLU A 206 -2.12 11.50 -19.84
C GLU A 206 -1.40 12.00 -18.58
N TYR A 207 -0.28 11.37 -18.23
CA TYR A 207 0.48 11.60 -17.01
C TYR A 207 1.90 12.05 -17.33
N ARG A 208 2.48 12.82 -16.40
CA ARG A 208 3.90 13.18 -16.36
C ARG A 208 4.50 12.73 -15.02
N ILE A 209 5.80 12.41 -15.00
CA ILE A 209 6.50 12.01 -13.76
C ILE A 209 7.26 13.20 -13.19
N GLU A 210 6.93 13.62 -11.97
CA GLU A 210 7.66 14.66 -11.24
C GLU A 210 8.38 14.08 -10.03
N LYS A 211 9.70 13.87 -10.13
CA LYS A 211 10.54 13.38 -9.00
C LYS A 211 9.94 12.13 -8.34
N GLY A 212 9.44 11.21 -9.18
CA GLY A 212 8.79 9.96 -8.75
C GLY A 212 7.26 10.03 -8.55
N ALA A 213 6.67 11.21 -8.46
CA ALA A 213 5.22 11.38 -8.32
C ALA A 213 4.53 11.34 -9.69
N THR A 214 3.28 10.87 -9.73
CA THR A 214 2.41 10.93 -10.92
C THR A 214 1.61 12.21 -10.92
N VAL A 215 1.70 12.99 -12.00
CA VAL A 215 0.93 14.21 -12.18
C VAL A 215 0.02 14.05 -13.39
N PRO A 216 -1.32 13.98 -13.20
CA PRO A 216 -2.26 13.92 -14.31
C PRO A 216 -2.31 15.26 -15.04
N VAL A 217 -2.13 15.22 -16.36
CA VAL A 217 -2.16 16.38 -17.24
C VAL A 217 -3.59 16.59 -17.77
N ARG A 218 -4.16 15.56 -18.40
CA ARG A 218 -5.47 15.60 -19.07
C ARG A 218 -6.06 14.19 -19.24
N VAL A 219 -7.38 14.11 -19.43
CA VAL A 219 -8.04 12.88 -19.86
C VAL A 219 -7.93 12.76 -21.38
N HIS A 220 -7.20 11.75 -21.83
CA HIS A 220 -6.96 11.47 -23.24
C HIS A 220 -8.15 10.74 -23.88
N THR A 221 -8.64 9.67 -23.25
CA THR A 221 -9.73 8.83 -23.79
C THR A 221 -10.74 8.47 -22.71
N ILE A 222 -12.02 8.55 -23.04
CA ILE A 222 -13.13 8.06 -22.21
C ILE A 222 -13.92 7.03 -23.04
N VAL A 223 -14.06 5.82 -22.50
CA VAL A 223 -14.96 4.80 -23.03
C VAL A 223 -16.11 4.62 -22.04
N ILE A 224 -17.34 4.59 -22.54
CA ILE A 224 -18.52 4.21 -21.76
C ILE A 224 -19.38 3.27 -22.60
N SER A 225 -19.76 2.13 -22.02
CA SER A 225 -20.83 1.26 -22.54
C SER A 225 -21.87 1.04 -21.45
N VAL A 226 -23.14 1.31 -21.75
CA VAL A 226 -24.26 1.17 -20.80
C VAL A 226 -25.32 0.29 -21.43
N GLN A 227 -25.81 -0.70 -20.68
CA GLN A 227 -26.94 -1.50 -21.12
C GLN A 227 -28.17 -0.60 -21.21
N HIS A 228 -28.94 -0.69 -22.30
CA HIS A 228 -30.04 0.21 -22.56
C HIS A 228 -31.28 -0.52 -23.11
N ASP A 229 -32.46 0.11 -23.05
CA ASP A 229 -33.63 -0.39 -23.76
C ASP A 229 -33.66 0.03 -25.25
N GLU A 230 -34.72 -0.36 -25.96
CA GLU A 230 -34.84 -0.13 -27.40
C GLU A 230 -35.43 1.24 -27.76
N SER A 231 -35.81 2.07 -26.78
CA SER A 231 -36.40 3.39 -27.01
C SER A 231 -35.37 4.49 -27.30
N VAL A 232 -34.13 4.34 -26.81
CA VAL A 232 -33.10 5.37 -26.94
C VAL A 232 -32.32 5.25 -28.26
N THR A 233 -32.24 6.35 -29.00
CA THR A 233 -31.39 6.45 -30.19
C THR A 233 -29.92 6.59 -29.80
N GLN A 234 -29.02 6.15 -30.66
CA GLN A 234 -27.57 6.27 -30.42
C GLN A 234 -27.13 7.72 -30.17
N ASP A 235 -27.72 8.69 -30.87
CA ASP A 235 -27.38 10.11 -30.67
C ASP A 235 -27.95 10.67 -29.37
N GLN A 236 -29.13 10.21 -28.94
CA GLN A 236 -29.66 10.58 -27.63
C GLN A 236 -28.77 10.01 -26.50
N LEU A 237 -28.43 8.72 -26.58
CA LEU A 237 -27.55 8.05 -25.63
C LEU A 237 -26.18 8.76 -25.53
N LYS A 238 -25.56 9.08 -26.68
CA LYS A 238 -24.25 9.76 -26.72
C LYS A 238 -24.30 11.17 -26.15
N ARG A 239 -25.37 11.94 -26.41
CA ARG A 239 -25.59 13.26 -25.80
C ARG A 239 -25.81 13.14 -24.30
N ASP A 240 -26.68 12.24 -23.86
CA ASP A 240 -26.97 12.01 -22.44
C ASP A 240 -25.72 11.62 -21.64
N LEU A 241 -24.90 10.70 -22.15
CA LEU A 241 -23.64 10.32 -21.48
C LEU A 241 -22.61 11.46 -21.47
N ARG A 242 -22.51 12.26 -22.54
CA ARG A 242 -21.58 13.40 -22.57
C ARG A 242 -22.00 14.50 -21.60
N GLU A 243 -23.27 14.88 -21.61
CA GLU A 243 -23.77 16.05 -20.90
C GLU A 243 -24.13 15.76 -19.44
N LYS A 244 -24.79 14.63 -19.13
CA LYS A 244 -25.27 14.31 -17.76
C LYS A 244 -24.31 13.47 -16.92
N VAL A 245 -23.39 12.75 -17.55
CA VAL A 245 -22.43 11.87 -16.85
C VAL A 245 -21.03 12.46 -16.89
N ILE A 246 -20.46 12.68 -18.08
CA ILE A 246 -19.05 13.04 -18.20
C ILE A 246 -18.75 14.46 -17.69
N LYS A 247 -19.54 15.46 -18.08
CA LYS A 247 -19.34 16.86 -17.62
C LYS A 247 -19.56 17.04 -16.11
N GLU A 248 -20.44 16.24 -15.52
CA GLU A 248 -20.72 16.25 -14.07
C GLU A 248 -19.60 15.58 -13.26
N VAL A 249 -18.95 14.54 -13.81
CA VAL A 249 -17.94 13.74 -13.10
C VAL A 249 -16.52 14.23 -13.33
N ILE A 250 -16.13 14.54 -14.57
CA ILE A 250 -14.73 14.83 -14.91
C ILE A 250 -14.50 16.35 -14.84
N PRO A 251 -13.62 16.85 -13.94
CA PRO A 251 -13.33 18.27 -13.84
C PRO A 251 -12.88 18.85 -15.18
N ALA A 252 -13.51 19.95 -15.61
CA ALA A 252 -13.29 20.56 -16.93
C ALA A 252 -11.81 20.87 -17.25
N ARG A 253 -10.97 21.10 -16.22
CA ARG A 253 -9.51 21.28 -16.37
C ARG A 253 -8.77 20.09 -16.98
N TYR A 254 -9.38 18.90 -17.02
CA TYR A 254 -8.81 17.69 -17.63
C TYR A 254 -9.49 17.34 -18.98
N LEU A 255 -10.43 18.14 -19.47
CA LEU A 255 -11.14 17.92 -20.73
C LEU A 255 -10.79 19.01 -21.75
N ASP A 256 -10.49 18.61 -22.98
CA ASP A 256 -10.19 19.56 -24.06
C ASP A 256 -10.76 19.09 -25.41
N SER A 257 -10.45 19.84 -26.48
CA SER A 257 -10.84 19.53 -27.86
C SER A 257 -10.26 18.22 -28.40
N ASN A 258 -9.22 17.69 -27.75
CA ASN A 258 -8.49 16.49 -28.14
C ASN A 258 -8.85 15.27 -27.25
N THR A 259 -9.79 15.40 -26.30
CA THR A 259 -10.29 14.26 -25.53
C THR A 259 -11.14 13.36 -26.43
N VAL A 260 -10.78 12.08 -26.51
CA VAL A 260 -11.45 11.07 -27.35
C VAL A 260 -12.62 10.44 -26.59
N TYR A 261 -13.79 10.36 -27.24
CA TYR A 261 -15.04 9.88 -26.63
C TYR A 261 -15.58 8.64 -27.35
N HIS A 262 -15.32 7.46 -26.80
CA HIS A 262 -15.92 6.19 -27.26
C HIS A 262 -17.20 5.91 -26.47
N LEU A 263 -18.27 6.60 -26.84
CA LEU A 263 -19.59 6.45 -26.21
C LEU A 263 -20.41 5.40 -26.97
N GLN A 264 -20.66 4.28 -26.31
CA GLN A 264 -21.36 3.10 -26.82
C GLN A 264 -20.75 2.53 -28.12
N PRO A 265 -19.44 2.23 -28.15
CA PRO A 265 -18.71 1.92 -29.39
C PRO A 265 -19.12 0.58 -30.04
N SER A 266 -19.69 -0.35 -29.27
CA SER A 266 -20.20 -1.64 -29.77
C SER A 266 -21.61 -1.56 -30.39
N GLY A 267 -22.24 -0.38 -30.42
CA GLY A 267 -23.62 -0.24 -30.88
C GLY A 267 -24.63 -0.69 -29.83
N ARG A 268 -25.60 -1.55 -30.20
CA ARG A 268 -26.73 -1.89 -29.32
C ARG A 268 -26.31 -2.82 -28.18
N PHE A 269 -26.54 -2.41 -26.92
CA PHE A 269 -26.30 -3.24 -25.73
C PHE A 269 -27.62 -3.44 -24.95
N ILE A 270 -28.51 -4.26 -25.51
CA ILE A 270 -29.86 -4.49 -24.95
C ILE A 270 -29.85 -5.59 -23.87
N ILE A 271 -29.16 -6.69 -24.19
CA ILE A 271 -28.94 -7.85 -23.32
C ILE A 271 -27.65 -7.62 -22.54
N GLY A 272 -27.72 -7.71 -21.21
CA GLY A 272 -26.58 -7.55 -20.29
C GLY A 272 -26.80 -8.37 -19.03
N GLY A 273 -25.94 -8.17 -18.02
CA GLY A 273 -26.03 -8.91 -16.77
C GLY A 273 -25.84 -10.42 -16.95
N PRO A 274 -26.41 -11.25 -16.05
CA PRO A 274 -26.25 -12.71 -16.08
C PRO A 274 -26.80 -13.40 -17.34
N GLN A 275 -27.69 -12.77 -18.11
CA GLN A 275 -28.04 -13.27 -19.45
C GLN A 275 -26.88 -13.08 -20.42
N GLY A 276 -26.33 -11.86 -20.50
CA GLY A 276 -25.22 -11.52 -21.40
C GLY A 276 -23.94 -12.30 -21.10
N ASP A 277 -23.47 -12.29 -19.85
CA ASP A 277 -22.20 -12.88 -19.44
C ASP A 277 -22.37 -13.73 -18.16
N ALA A 278 -21.36 -14.50 -17.77
CA ALA A 278 -21.29 -15.12 -16.45
C ALA A 278 -20.76 -14.11 -15.42
N GLY A 279 -21.07 -14.33 -14.14
CA GLY A 279 -20.50 -13.58 -13.02
C GLY A 279 -19.93 -14.52 -11.98
N LEU A 280 -18.80 -14.17 -11.38
CA LEU A 280 -18.29 -14.81 -10.16
C LEU A 280 -17.70 -13.78 -9.19
N THR A 281 -17.85 -14.03 -7.89
CA THR A 281 -17.22 -13.24 -6.81
C THR A 281 -15.70 -13.18 -7.00
N GLY A 282 -15.09 -12.02 -6.73
CA GLY A 282 -13.65 -11.83 -6.81
C GLY A 282 -13.07 -11.73 -8.23
N ARG A 283 -13.89 -11.62 -9.29
CA ARG A 283 -13.41 -11.45 -10.67
C ARG A 283 -13.13 -10.00 -11.08
N LYS A 284 -13.15 -9.06 -10.12
CA LYS A 284 -12.94 -7.62 -10.33
C LYS A 284 -11.93 -6.96 -9.37
N ILE A 285 -11.05 -7.75 -8.72
CA ILE A 285 -10.05 -7.27 -7.74
C ILE A 285 -9.22 -6.04 -8.13
N ILE A 286 -8.88 -5.86 -9.42
CA ILE A 286 -8.14 -4.67 -9.89
C ILE A 286 -9.05 -3.43 -9.94
N VAL A 287 -10.33 -3.60 -10.28
CA VAL A 287 -11.36 -2.55 -10.17
C VAL A 287 -11.63 -2.24 -8.70
N ASP A 288 -11.60 -3.24 -7.81
CA ASP A 288 -11.87 -3.04 -6.38
C ASP A 288 -10.80 -2.28 -5.62
N THR A 289 -9.59 -2.26 -6.16
CA THR A 289 -8.39 -1.70 -5.51
C THR A 289 -7.90 -0.43 -6.19
N TYR A 290 -7.03 -0.52 -7.19
CA TYR A 290 -6.25 0.62 -7.70
C TYR A 290 -6.24 0.77 -9.23
N GLY A 291 -7.05 -0.01 -9.96
CA GLY A 291 -7.21 0.09 -11.41
C GLY A 291 -5.94 -0.13 -12.23
N GLY A 292 -5.00 -0.93 -11.70
CA GLY A 292 -3.71 -1.24 -12.32
C GLY A 292 -2.52 -0.49 -11.69
N TRP A 293 -2.76 0.52 -10.85
CA TRP A 293 -1.70 1.19 -10.09
C TRP A 293 -1.26 0.39 -8.86
N GLY A 294 -0.07 0.71 -8.33
CA GLY A 294 0.49 0.03 -7.17
C GLY A 294 0.85 -1.42 -7.48
N ALA A 295 0.21 -2.36 -6.77
CA ALA A 295 0.29 -3.80 -7.00
C ALA A 295 -0.93 -4.50 -6.39
N HIS A 296 -1.10 -5.80 -6.66
CA HIS A 296 -2.17 -6.62 -6.09
C HIS A 296 -1.64 -8.01 -5.70
N GLY A 297 -2.12 -8.56 -4.58
CA GLY A 297 -1.60 -9.82 -4.02
C GLY A 297 -2.30 -11.09 -4.50
N GLY A 298 -3.50 -10.94 -5.07
CA GLY A 298 -4.31 -12.03 -5.65
C GLY A 298 -5.62 -12.29 -4.92
N GLY A 299 -5.63 -12.13 -3.59
CA GLY A 299 -6.80 -12.36 -2.75
C GLY A 299 -8.02 -11.50 -3.12
N SER A 300 -9.17 -12.13 -3.29
CA SER A 300 -10.48 -11.46 -3.43
C SER A 300 -10.95 -10.85 -2.11
N LEU A 301 -11.77 -9.79 -2.18
CA LEU A 301 -12.26 -9.08 -1.00
C LEU A 301 -13.68 -9.51 -0.59
N SER A 302 -14.64 -9.52 -1.52
CA SER A 302 -16.05 -9.79 -1.23
C SER A 302 -16.35 -11.22 -0.78
N GLY A 303 -17.37 -11.37 0.06
CA GLY A 303 -17.82 -12.67 0.60
C GLY A 303 -17.03 -13.20 1.79
N LYS A 304 -15.95 -12.51 2.17
CA LYS A 304 -15.08 -12.88 3.28
C LYS A 304 -15.43 -12.09 4.54
N ASP A 305 -15.44 -12.74 5.70
CA ASP A 305 -15.59 -12.03 6.98
C ASP A 305 -14.44 -11.04 7.25
N GLY A 306 -14.66 -10.14 8.21
CA GLY A 306 -13.71 -9.07 8.56
C GLY A 306 -12.37 -9.54 9.12
N ALA A 307 -12.21 -10.83 9.47
CA ALA A 307 -10.97 -11.41 9.97
C ALA A 307 -10.15 -12.15 8.90
N LYS A 308 -10.72 -12.46 7.73
CA LYS A 308 -9.98 -13.06 6.61
C LYS A 308 -8.87 -12.12 6.13
N ILE A 309 -7.65 -12.66 6.04
CA ILE A 309 -6.42 -11.87 5.94
C ILE A 309 -6.38 -11.01 4.66
N ASP A 310 -6.83 -11.54 3.52
CA ASP A 310 -6.95 -10.80 2.25
C ASP A 310 -7.71 -9.47 2.38
N ARG A 311 -8.79 -9.48 3.17
CA ARG A 311 -9.68 -8.33 3.38
C ARG A 311 -9.07 -7.38 4.42
N CYS A 312 -8.75 -7.87 5.62
CA CYS A 312 -8.30 -7.00 6.70
C CYS A 312 -6.90 -6.40 6.44
N ALA A 313 -5.93 -7.17 5.95
CA ALA A 313 -4.58 -6.68 5.71
C ALA A 313 -4.47 -5.81 4.44
N SER A 314 -5.32 -6.00 3.41
CA SER A 314 -5.39 -5.05 2.29
C SER A 314 -5.95 -3.70 2.73
N TYR A 315 -6.96 -3.70 3.61
CA TYR A 315 -7.48 -2.48 4.22
C TYR A 315 -6.43 -1.80 5.12
N ALA A 316 -5.69 -2.58 5.92
CA ALA A 316 -4.58 -2.06 6.74
C ALA A 316 -3.45 -1.48 5.89
N ALA A 317 -3.04 -2.15 4.81
CA ALA A 317 -2.00 -1.66 3.92
C ALA A 317 -2.43 -0.34 3.27
N ARG A 318 -3.68 -0.23 2.80
CA ARG A 318 -4.26 1.03 2.31
C ARG A 318 -4.21 2.12 3.38
N TRP A 319 -4.63 1.80 4.60
CA TRP A 319 -4.65 2.73 5.73
C TRP A 319 -3.26 3.29 6.04
N VAL A 320 -2.24 2.43 6.07
CA VAL A 320 -0.83 2.83 6.22
C VAL A 320 -0.40 3.74 5.05
N ALA A 321 -0.58 3.30 3.80
CA ALA A 321 -0.15 4.06 2.62
C ALA A 321 -0.81 5.45 2.56
N LYS A 322 -2.12 5.54 2.81
CA LYS A 322 -2.86 6.81 2.85
C LYS A 322 -2.38 7.71 3.99
N SER A 323 -2.05 7.13 5.15
CA SER A 323 -1.53 7.89 6.30
C SER A 323 -0.15 8.50 6.01
N LEU A 324 0.74 7.78 5.32
CA LEU A 324 2.06 8.31 4.93
C LEU A 324 1.93 9.52 3.97
N VAL A 325 1.04 9.43 2.99
CA VAL A 325 0.80 10.53 2.03
C VAL A 325 0.10 11.72 2.70
N LYS A 326 -0.96 11.49 3.48
CA LYS A 326 -1.67 12.56 4.21
C LYS A 326 -0.84 13.23 5.32
N ALA A 327 0.16 12.53 5.88
CA ALA A 327 1.16 13.12 6.78
C ALA A 327 2.28 13.89 6.06
N GLY A 328 2.25 13.98 4.72
CA GLY A 328 3.25 14.69 3.93
C GLY A 328 4.64 14.05 3.91
N LEU A 329 4.76 12.77 4.28
CA LEU A 329 6.05 12.06 4.31
C LEU A 329 6.52 11.64 2.92
N CYS A 330 5.59 11.47 1.98
CA CYS A 330 5.84 11.16 0.56
C CYS A 330 4.65 11.64 -0.28
N ARG A 331 4.87 11.89 -1.58
CA ARG A 331 3.77 12.13 -2.54
C ARG A 331 3.09 10.83 -2.99
N ARG A 332 3.79 9.71 -2.89
CA ARG A 332 3.33 8.40 -3.35
C ARG A 332 3.88 7.27 -2.49
N ALA A 333 3.04 6.28 -2.18
CA ALA A 333 3.38 5.14 -1.35
C ALA A 333 2.80 3.85 -1.92
N LEU A 334 3.64 2.82 -2.04
CA LEU A 334 3.20 1.42 -2.11
C LEU A 334 3.70 0.71 -0.85
N VAL A 335 2.79 0.08 -0.11
CA VAL A 335 3.06 -0.72 1.09
C VAL A 335 2.70 -2.17 0.78
N GLN A 336 3.61 -3.09 1.08
CA GLN A 336 3.36 -4.53 1.04
C GLN A 336 3.33 -5.07 2.46
N ILE A 337 2.40 -5.99 2.74
CA ILE A 337 2.35 -6.79 3.97
C ILE A 337 2.21 -8.26 3.56
N SER A 338 2.82 -9.20 4.31
CA SER A 338 2.70 -10.63 4.05
C SER A 338 2.58 -11.46 5.33
N TYR A 339 1.77 -12.51 5.30
CA TYR A 339 1.52 -13.42 6.43
C TYR A 339 1.70 -14.89 6.03
N ALA A 340 1.97 -15.74 7.02
CA ALA A 340 1.77 -17.19 6.92
C ALA A 340 0.60 -17.61 7.80
N MET A 341 -0.11 -18.65 7.37
CA MET A 341 -1.16 -19.29 8.15
C MET A 341 -0.62 -19.69 9.54
N GLY A 342 -1.38 -19.41 10.60
CA GLY A 342 -0.99 -19.71 11.97
C GLY A 342 -0.02 -18.71 12.62
N VAL A 343 0.40 -17.64 11.91
CA VAL A 343 1.28 -16.59 12.45
C VAL A 343 0.52 -15.26 12.55
N SER A 344 0.61 -14.58 13.70
CA SER A 344 -0.04 -13.26 13.92
C SER A 344 0.83 -12.07 13.51
N GLU A 345 2.15 -12.14 13.72
CA GLU A 345 3.08 -11.11 13.23
C GLU A 345 3.25 -11.19 11.70
N PRO A 346 3.26 -10.05 10.97
CA PRO A 346 3.61 -10.04 9.55
C PRO A 346 5.04 -10.56 9.31
N LEU A 347 5.20 -11.49 8.37
CA LEU A 347 6.51 -11.98 7.93
C LEU A 347 7.35 -10.87 7.28
N SER A 348 6.69 -9.95 6.57
CA SER A 348 7.32 -8.78 5.98
C SER A 348 6.37 -7.59 5.97
N ILE A 349 6.97 -6.41 6.08
CA ILE A 349 6.34 -5.11 5.82
C ILE A 349 7.34 -4.34 4.98
N THR A 350 6.97 -3.97 3.76
CA THR A 350 7.83 -3.24 2.81
C THR A 350 7.14 -1.95 2.39
N VAL A 351 7.88 -0.87 2.22
CA VAL A 351 7.35 0.41 1.74
C VAL A 351 8.25 0.95 0.63
N PHE A 352 7.63 1.49 -0.42
CA PHE A 352 8.30 2.14 -1.54
C PHE A 352 7.76 3.57 -1.68
N SER A 353 8.64 4.58 -1.56
CA SER A 353 8.26 5.99 -1.75
C SER A 353 8.27 6.44 -3.22
N PHE A 354 8.78 5.59 -4.13
CA PHE A 354 9.12 5.93 -5.51
C PHE A 354 10.10 7.13 -5.64
N GLY A 355 10.86 7.46 -4.59
CA GLY A 355 11.73 8.64 -4.54
C GLY A 355 11.00 9.93 -4.18
N THR A 356 9.71 9.86 -3.83
CA THR A 356 8.89 11.05 -3.47
C THR A 356 8.99 11.46 -2.00
N SER A 357 9.83 10.78 -1.22
CA SER A 357 10.07 11.06 0.21
C SER A 357 11.41 11.77 0.43
N CYS A 358 11.47 12.63 1.44
CA CYS A 358 12.74 13.11 2.00
C CYS A 358 13.37 12.15 3.02
N LYS A 359 12.70 11.04 3.31
CA LYS A 359 13.13 9.96 4.22
C LYS A 359 13.46 8.69 3.46
N SER A 360 14.37 7.88 3.97
CA SER A 360 14.61 6.55 3.40
C SER A 360 13.44 5.61 3.66
N GLU A 361 13.31 4.57 2.83
CA GLU A 361 12.36 3.47 3.04
C GLU A 361 12.54 2.80 4.41
N GLU A 362 13.76 2.77 4.97
CA GLU A 362 14.01 2.25 6.32
C GLU A 362 13.45 3.18 7.41
N GLU A 363 13.58 4.50 7.26
CA GLU A 363 12.93 5.46 8.16
C GLU A 363 11.40 5.40 8.07
N LEU A 364 10.85 5.29 6.86
CA LEU A 364 9.42 5.13 6.64
C LEU A 364 8.92 3.83 7.28
N LEU A 365 9.62 2.71 7.08
CA LEU A 365 9.31 1.43 7.72
C LEU A 365 9.35 1.53 9.26
N ARG A 366 10.31 2.28 9.82
CA ARG A 366 10.39 2.54 11.25
C ARG A 366 9.22 3.41 11.75
N ILE A 367 8.75 4.37 10.96
CA ILE A 367 7.53 5.15 11.26
C ILE A 367 6.29 4.24 11.23
N ILE A 368 6.17 3.33 10.25
CA ILE A 368 5.07 2.37 10.17
C ILE A 368 5.05 1.49 11.43
N LYS A 369 6.15 0.79 11.74
CA LYS A 369 6.24 -0.13 12.89
C LYS A 369 6.02 0.56 14.25
N ASN A 370 6.27 1.86 14.35
CA ASN A 370 6.03 2.63 15.57
C ASN A 370 4.58 3.15 15.73
N ASN A 371 3.74 3.06 14.69
CA ASN A 371 2.38 3.65 14.67
C ASN A 371 1.26 2.65 14.34
N PHE A 372 1.59 1.52 13.72
CA PHE A 372 0.64 0.50 13.29
C PHE A 372 1.01 -0.87 13.87
N ASP A 373 0.11 -1.42 14.68
CA ASP A 373 0.12 -2.83 15.08
C ASP A 373 -0.61 -3.61 13.99
N LEU A 374 0.14 -4.35 13.17
CA LEU A 374 -0.35 -4.98 11.94
C LEU A 374 -0.66 -6.48 12.12
N ARG A 375 -0.94 -6.90 13.36
CA ARG A 375 -1.44 -8.26 13.64
C ARG A 375 -2.94 -8.34 13.31
N PRO A 376 -3.47 -9.48 12.82
CA PRO A 376 -4.86 -9.60 12.38
C PRO A 376 -5.88 -9.12 13.43
N GLY A 377 -5.82 -9.63 14.66
CA GLY A 377 -6.72 -9.23 15.76
C GLY A 377 -6.69 -7.72 16.07
N LYS A 378 -5.51 -7.09 15.92
CA LYS A 378 -5.31 -5.64 16.10
C LYS A 378 -5.86 -4.83 14.92
N ILE A 379 -5.66 -5.29 13.69
CA ILE A 379 -6.24 -4.68 12.48
C ILE A 379 -7.77 -4.71 12.54
N ILE A 380 -8.36 -5.86 12.91
CA ILE A 380 -9.82 -6.05 13.03
C ILE A 380 -10.41 -5.05 14.03
N LYS A 381 -9.68 -4.77 15.11
CA LYS A 381 -10.06 -3.86 16.19
C LYS A 381 -9.86 -2.38 15.84
N ASP A 382 -8.65 -1.97 15.44
CA ASP A 382 -8.33 -0.59 15.02
C ASP A 382 -9.20 -0.12 13.84
N LEU A 383 -9.62 -1.04 12.94
CA LEU A 383 -10.48 -0.76 11.79
C LEU A 383 -11.95 -1.18 11.98
N ASP A 384 -12.36 -1.66 13.17
CA ASP A 384 -13.75 -1.94 13.53
C ASP A 384 -14.46 -2.92 12.56
N LEU A 385 -13.76 -3.98 12.15
CA LEU A 385 -14.14 -4.87 11.04
C LEU A 385 -15.20 -5.93 11.38
N ARG A 386 -15.62 -6.03 12.65
CA ARG A 386 -16.70 -6.93 13.12
C ARG A 386 -18.12 -6.41 12.82
N LYS A 387 -18.28 -5.26 12.18
CA LYS A 387 -19.58 -4.63 11.86
C LYS A 387 -20.05 -4.89 10.42
N PRO A 388 -21.37 -4.94 10.15
CA PRO A 388 -21.93 -5.09 8.81
C PRO A 388 -21.79 -3.77 8.03
N LYS A 389 -20.77 -3.69 7.16
CA LYS A 389 -20.42 -2.50 6.37
C LYS A 389 -19.82 -2.84 5.00
N TYR A 390 -19.98 -4.07 4.53
CA TYR A 390 -19.27 -4.64 3.38
C TYR A 390 -20.04 -4.54 2.06
N LEU A 391 -21.36 -4.64 2.05
CA LEU A 391 -22.17 -4.47 0.84
C LEU A 391 -21.89 -3.13 0.11
N PRO A 392 -21.72 -1.98 0.81
CA PRO A 392 -21.29 -0.74 0.17
C PRO A 392 -19.89 -0.79 -0.47
N THR A 393 -19.01 -1.71 -0.09
CA THR A 393 -17.64 -1.84 -0.64
C THR A 393 -17.60 -2.59 -1.97
N ALA A 394 -18.50 -3.57 -2.15
CA ALA A 394 -18.51 -4.51 -3.27
C ALA A 394 -18.69 -3.88 -4.67
N CYS A 395 -19.04 -2.59 -4.76
CA CYS A 395 -19.11 -1.82 -6.00
C CYS A 395 -18.50 -0.43 -5.83
N TYR A 396 -18.02 0.15 -6.94
CA TYR A 396 -17.37 1.47 -7.01
C TYR A 396 -16.11 1.61 -6.13
N GLY A 397 -15.40 0.50 -5.91
CA GLY A 397 -14.11 0.46 -5.22
C GLY A 397 -14.21 0.37 -3.70
N HIS A 398 -13.31 -0.41 -3.09
CA HIS A 398 -13.19 -0.51 -1.62
C HIS A 398 -12.44 0.70 -1.03
N PHE A 399 -11.75 1.49 -1.86
CA PHE A 399 -10.83 2.54 -1.46
C PHE A 399 -11.22 3.92 -2.00
N GLY A 400 -10.64 4.96 -1.41
CA GLY A 400 -10.89 6.38 -1.74
C GLY A 400 -12.16 6.97 -1.10
N ARG A 401 -12.93 6.20 -0.32
CA ARG A 401 -14.26 6.60 0.14
C ARG A 401 -14.29 6.85 1.64
N SER A 402 -14.45 8.11 2.04
CA SER A 402 -14.35 8.62 3.43
C SER A 402 -15.28 7.96 4.46
N GLN A 403 -16.30 7.23 4.00
CA GLN A 403 -17.23 6.46 4.83
C GLN A 403 -16.60 5.22 5.52
N PHE A 404 -15.39 4.81 5.16
CA PHE A 404 -14.74 3.60 5.68
C PHE A 404 -13.58 3.90 6.63
N SER A 405 -13.40 3.08 7.66
CA SER A 405 -12.38 3.28 8.71
C SER A 405 -10.94 3.29 8.17
N TRP A 406 -10.62 2.43 7.19
CA TRP A 406 -9.29 2.40 6.54
C TRP A 406 -9.01 3.63 5.66
N GLU A 407 -10.02 4.44 5.34
CA GLU A 407 -9.88 5.70 4.59
C GLU A 407 -9.67 6.92 5.51
N ILE A 408 -9.73 6.75 6.84
CA ILE A 408 -9.42 7.78 7.84
C ILE A 408 -7.92 7.71 8.17
N PRO A 409 -7.10 8.71 7.79
CA PRO A 409 -5.66 8.67 8.05
C PRO A 409 -5.34 8.64 9.54
N LYS A 410 -4.35 7.83 9.95
CA LYS A 410 -3.83 7.82 11.33
C LYS A 410 -2.90 9.01 11.53
N ASP A 411 -3.08 9.75 12.63
CA ASP A 411 -2.09 10.76 13.05
C ASP A 411 -0.78 10.04 13.43
N LEU A 412 0.31 10.39 12.74
CA LEU A 412 1.57 9.68 12.83
C LEU A 412 2.49 10.34 13.85
N LYS A 413 2.83 9.60 14.91
CA LYS A 413 3.85 9.99 15.87
C LYS A 413 5.22 9.89 15.20
N LEU A 414 5.60 10.96 14.52
CA LEU A 414 6.93 11.13 13.95
C LEU A 414 7.93 11.23 15.09
N LEU A 415 9.03 10.46 15.01
CA LEU A 415 10.14 10.59 15.94
C LEU A 415 10.81 11.95 15.74
N SER A 416 10.38 12.94 16.52
CA SER A 416 11.07 14.22 16.59
C SER A 416 12.51 13.98 17.04
N CYS A 417 13.49 14.30 16.19
CA CYS A 417 14.80 14.66 16.72
C CYS A 417 14.56 15.82 17.70
N ARG A 418 14.71 15.57 19.00
CA ARG A 418 14.88 16.64 19.98
C ARG A 418 16.14 17.39 19.58
N ILE A 419 15.98 18.48 18.83
CA ILE A 419 17.03 19.49 18.70
C ILE A 419 17.25 20.00 20.12
N SER A 420 18.31 19.50 20.74
CA SER A 420 18.68 19.93 22.08
C SER A 420 18.89 21.45 22.05
N PRO A 421 18.27 22.23 22.96
CA PRO A 421 18.54 23.67 23.06
C PRO A 421 20.02 23.99 23.37
N VAL A 422 20.84 22.97 23.64
CA VAL A 422 22.29 23.07 23.90
C VAL A 422 23.09 23.20 22.59
N TYR A 423 22.68 24.13 21.73
CA TYR A 423 23.64 24.93 20.96
C TYR A 423 23.80 26.30 21.63
N LYS A 424 24.27 26.27 22.90
CA LYS A 424 24.87 27.47 23.51
C LYS A 424 26.07 27.86 22.67
N LEU A 425 25.96 28.95 21.93
CA LEU A 425 27.08 29.58 21.25
C LEU A 425 28.16 29.87 22.31
N SER A 426 29.29 29.17 22.26
CA SER A 426 30.38 29.28 23.24
C SER A 426 31.27 30.51 23.00
N GLY A 427 30.63 31.63 22.66
CA GLY A 427 31.28 32.93 22.56
C GLY A 427 31.77 33.37 23.95
N ARG A 428 33.09 33.26 24.18
CA ARG A 428 33.75 33.92 25.31
C ARG A 428 33.66 35.43 25.11
N ILE A 429 32.63 36.06 25.65
CA ILE A 429 32.54 37.51 25.75
C ILE A 429 33.67 37.99 26.69
N SER A 430 34.65 38.68 26.12
CA SER A 430 35.68 39.37 26.90
C SER A 430 35.04 40.52 27.69
N ALA A 431 35.49 40.74 28.93
CA ALA A 431 34.81 41.57 29.93
C ALA A 431 34.99 43.10 29.73
N THR A 432 34.92 43.59 28.49
CA THR A 432 35.25 44.99 28.14
C THR A 432 34.18 45.76 27.35
N TYR A 433 33.07 45.13 26.93
CA TYR A 433 31.99 45.84 26.23
C TYR A 433 30.61 45.59 26.88
N LYS A 434 30.08 46.63 27.52
CA LYS A 434 28.65 46.70 27.92
C LYS A 434 27.81 46.84 26.65
N LEU A 435 26.89 45.91 26.41
CA LEU A 435 25.92 45.99 25.33
C LEU A 435 24.52 46.10 25.92
N SER A 436 23.98 47.32 25.95
CA SER A 436 22.66 47.62 26.51
C SER A 436 21.57 47.40 25.47
N ALA A 437 20.86 46.27 25.55
CA ALA A 437 19.63 46.02 24.81
C ALA A 437 18.49 45.76 25.79
N ARG A 438 17.42 46.58 25.72
CA ARG A 438 16.19 46.31 26.45
C ARG A 438 15.40 45.26 25.69
N ILE A 439 14.85 44.27 26.39
CA ILE A 439 13.86 43.34 25.85
C ILE A 439 12.49 43.91 26.20
N SER A 440 11.65 44.11 25.18
CA SER A 440 10.20 44.27 25.32
C SER A 440 9.51 43.06 24.68
N PRO A 441 8.34 42.63 25.19
CA PRO A 441 7.54 41.62 24.51
C PRO A 441 6.94 42.16 23.20
N ASP A 442 6.34 41.23 22.45
CA ASP A 442 5.48 41.41 21.28
C ASP A 442 6.16 41.70 19.91
N GLN A 443 5.57 41.07 18.88
CA GLN A 443 5.88 41.12 17.45
C GLN A 443 7.25 40.59 16.96
N LEU A 444 7.28 39.28 16.68
CA LEU A 444 8.22 38.68 15.72
C LEU A 444 7.84 39.07 14.29
N SER A 445 8.45 40.13 13.75
CA SER A 445 8.32 40.50 12.33
C SER A 445 9.63 40.24 11.58
N TYR A 446 9.57 39.46 10.50
CA TYR A 446 10.73 39.22 9.63
C TYR A 446 10.89 40.36 8.62
N ARG A 447 12.03 41.06 8.65
CA ARG A 447 12.51 41.88 7.55
C ARG A 447 13.99 41.62 7.29
N ILE A 448 14.30 41.22 6.06
CA ILE A 448 15.68 41.16 5.55
C ILE A 448 16.09 42.55 5.06
N SER A 449 17.39 42.81 5.10
CA SER A 449 18.02 44.13 5.15
C SER A 449 18.06 44.93 3.84
N SER A 450 18.29 46.25 3.98
CA SER A 450 19.08 47.03 3.01
C SER A 450 19.88 48.11 3.76
N ALA A 451 21.07 48.44 3.23
CA ALA A 451 22.15 49.23 3.87
C ALA A 451 22.85 48.54 5.09
N TYR A 452 24.15 48.70 5.34
CA TYR A 452 25.17 49.62 4.77
C TYR A 452 26.40 48.91 4.13
N LYS A 453 27.24 49.69 3.43
CA LYS A 453 28.47 49.24 2.73
C LYS A 453 29.76 49.69 3.43
N LEU A 454 30.80 48.86 3.27
CA LEU A 454 32.26 49.12 3.30
C LEU A 454 32.90 49.98 4.41
N SER A 455 33.85 49.35 5.12
CA SER A 455 35.27 49.76 5.10
C SER A 455 36.18 48.55 5.40
N GLY A 456 37.46 48.49 5.00
CA GLY A 456 38.12 49.40 4.06
C GLY A 456 39.65 49.44 4.06
N ARG A 457 40.39 48.31 3.96
CA ARG A 457 41.77 48.24 3.40
C ARG A 457 42.30 46.80 3.32
N ILE A 458 43.11 46.53 2.29
CA ILE A 458 43.99 45.35 2.17
C ILE A 458 45.43 45.83 2.41
N SER A 459 46.24 45.02 3.08
CA SER A 459 47.71 45.12 3.04
C SER A 459 48.30 43.73 2.74
N PRO A 460 49.27 43.62 1.81
CA PRO A 460 50.02 42.38 1.61
C PRO A 460 51.12 42.20 2.67
N VAL A 461 51.93 41.14 2.50
CA VAL A 461 53.19 40.82 3.21
C VAL A 461 53.08 40.02 4.53
N TYR A 462 53.08 38.67 4.39
CA TYR A 462 53.61 37.65 5.32
C TYR A 462 53.02 37.50 6.75
N GLN A 463 52.94 36.31 7.38
CA GLN A 463 53.06 34.90 6.93
C GLN A 463 52.25 33.99 7.90
N LEU A 464 52.00 32.72 7.58
CA LEU A 464 51.32 31.79 8.51
C LEU A 464 52.18 31.51 9.76
N SER A 465 51.65 31.79 10.95
CA SER A 465 52.24 31.36 12.22
C SER A 465 51.18 30.90 13.23
N HIS A 466 50.80 29.63 13.18
CA HIS A 466 50.19 28.95 14.33
C HIS A 466 51.02 27.74 14.74
N ARG A 467 51.78 27.89 15.83
CA ARG A 467 52.40 26.77 16.53
C ARG A 467 51.33 25.82 17.04
N ILE A 468 51.53 24.53 16.81
CA ILE A 468 50.75 23.47 17.46
C ILE A 468 51.24 23.32 18.91
N SER A 469 50.31 23.26 19.86
CA SER A 469 50.60 22.88 21.26
C SER A 469 49.51 21.96 21.81
N SER A 470 49.83 20.66 21.88
CA SER A 470 49.36 19.62 22.81
C SER A 470 47.92 19.65 23.39
N ALA A 471 47.23 18.50 23.23
CA ALA A 471 45.99 18.06 23.90
C ALA A 471 44.71 18.86 23.54
N TYR A 472 43.69 18.24 22.93
CA TYR A 472 42.95 17.12 23.52
C TYR A 472 42.53 16.03 22.50
N LYS A 473 42.03 14.90 23.01
CA LYS A 473 41.50 13.78 22.19
C LYS A 473 40.12 14.14 21.62
N LEU A 474 39.95 14.00 20.30
CA LEU A 474 38.66 13.60 19.73
C LEU A 474 38.77 12.11 19.35
N SER A 475 38.00 11.24 19.98
CA SER A 475 38.03 9.80 19.70
C SER A 475 37.25 9.46 18.44
N SER A 476 37.97 9.26 17.35
CA SER A 476 37.44 8.74 16.07
C SER A 476 36.81 7.35 16.21
N ARG A 477 35.87 7.01 15.31
CA ARG A 477 35.98 5.79 14.47
C ARG A 477 34.99 5.80 13.30
N ILE A 478 35.48 6.23 12.13
CA ILE A 478 35.10 5.66 10.83
C ILE A 478 36.15 4.58 10.52
N PHE A 479 35.80 3.58 9.70
CA PHE A 479 36.65 2.41 9.43
C PHE A 479 37.25 2.46 8.01
N SER A 480 38.31 1.65 7.80
CA SER A 480 38.91 1.24 6.51
C SER A 480 39.59 2.28 5.58
N ALA A 481 40.84 1.96 5.21
CA ALA A 481 41.62 2.40 4.03
C ALA A 481 41.97 3.91 3.91
N TYR A 482 43.16 4.32 3.46
CA TYR A 482 44.12 3.66 2.55
C TYR A 482 45.59 3.64 3.05
N LYS A 483 46.49 3.15 2.19
CA LYS A 483 47.87 2.71 2.45
C LYS A 483 48.89 3.59 1.72
N LEU A 484 49.89 4.14 2.42
CA LEU A 484 51.07 4.75 1.78
C LEU A 484 52.31 4.71 2.71
N SER A 485 53.51 4.67 2.12
CA SER A 485 54.76 4.27 2.79
C SER A 485 56.01 5.02 2.29
N GLY A 486 56.80 5.55 3.22
CA GLY A 486 58.16 6.14 3.05
C GLY A 486 58.55 6.85 4.36
N ARG A 487 59.73 6.71 4.99
CA ARG A 487 61.15 6.79 4.54
C ARG A 487 61.48 8.16 3.92
N ILE A 488 62.58 8.87 4.27
CA ILE A 488 63.72 8.60 5.17
C ILE A 488 64.41 9.94 5.57
N SER A 489 65.22 10.13 6.63
CA SER A 489 65.62 9.26 7.77
C SER A 489 65.29 9.90 9.14
N SER A 490 66.15 10.39 10.06
CA SER A 490 67.63 10.50 10.21
C SER A 490 68.04 10.59 11.71
N ALA A 491 69.05 9.82 12.13
CA ALA A 491 69.72 9.80 13.47
C ALA A 491 68.82 9.60 14.72
N TYR A 492 68.97 8.57 15.56
CA TYR A 492 70.19 7.89 16.02
C TYR A 492 70.14 6.33 15.96
N LYS A 493 71.13 5.66 16.56
CA LYS A 493 71.48 4.23 16.36
C LYS A 493 70.67 3.21 17.19
N LEU A 494 70.57 1.99 16.63
CA LEU A 494 70.49 0.62 17.18
C LEU A 494 70.16 0.43 18.70
N PHE A 495 69.39 -0.59 19.10
CA PHE A 495 69.66 -2.02 18.82
C PHE A 495 68.43 -2.93 18.60
N TRP A 496 68.70 -4.19 18.21
CA TRP A 496 67.76 -5.26 17.82
C TRP A 496 67.01 -5.84 19.04
N ARG A 497 65.69 -6.04 19.01
CA ARG A 497 64.91 -7.11 18.33
C ARG A 497 65.25 -8.53 18.81
N ILE A 498 64.50 -9.01 19.81
CA ILE A 498 64.30 -10.45 20.11
C ILE A 498 62.77 -10.73 20.15
N PHE A 499 62.39 -12.01 20.12
CA PHE A 499 61.11 -12.53 19.63
C PHE A 499 60.14 -13.02 20.74
N SER A 500 58.91 -13.33 20.32
CA SER A 500 58.01 -14.38 20.87
C SER A 500 57.13 -14.14 22.11
N ALA A 501 56.02 -14.90 22.09
CA ALA A 501 55.18 -15.40 23.19
C ALA A 501 54.33 -14.43 24.04
N TYR A 502 53.00 -14.59 23.92
CA TYR A 502 52.05 -14.32 25.01
C TYR A 502 52.18 -15.39 26.11
N LYS A 503 52.31 -14.98 27.38
CA LYS A 503 51.42 -15.43 28.46
C LYS A 503 51.60 -14.62 29.74
N LEU A 504 50.55 -14.56 30.56
CA LEU A 504 50.59 -14.03 31.92
C LEU A 504 51.43 -14.94 32.85
N SER A 505 52.09 -14.33 33.82
CA SER A 505 52.49 -14.98 35.08
C SER A 505 52.65 -13.92 36.17
N ASP A 506 51.80 -13.97 37.20
CA ASP A 506 52.03 -13.22 38.43
C ASP A 506 53.23 -13.80 39.21
N ARG A 507 53.80 -12.99 40.11
CA ARG A 507 54.73 -13.46 41.15
C ARG A 507 54.35 -12.94 42.53
N ILE A 508 53.63 -13.80 43.24
CA ILE A 508 53.52 -13.97 44.70
C ILE A 508 54.83 -13.56 45.42
N SER A 509 54.89 -12.93 46.61
CA SER A 509 53.90 -12.73 47.71
C SER A 509 54.06 -11.32 48.35
N SER A 510 53.10 -10.79 49.13
CA SER A 510 52.82 -11.19 50.53
C SER A 510 51.35 -10.98 50.96
N ALA A 511 50.81 -11.94 51.73
CA ALA A 511 49.48 -11.95 52.40
C ALA A 511 48.21 -11.80 51.50
N TYR A 512 47.16 -12.62 51.60
CA TYR A 512 46.90 -13.82 52.42
C TYR A 512 45.76 -14.68 51.78
N LYS A 513 45.94 -16.02 51.70
CA LYS A 513 44.97 -17.16 51.56
C LYS A 513 43.82 -17.17 50.49
N LEU A 514 43.21 -18.32 50.12
CA LEU A 514 43.72 -19.62 49.59
C LEU A 514 42.58 -20.55 49.07
N SER A 515 42.52 -20.87 47.77
CA SER A 515 41.90 -22.09 47.18
C SER A 515 42.36 -22.22 45.70
N ARG A 516 43.10 -23.25 45.25
CA ARG A 516 42.78 -24.69 45.01
C ARG A 516 41.76 -24.90 43.87
N ILE A 517 41.98 -25.74 42.84
CA ILE A 517 43.05 -26.74 42.54
C ILE A 517 43.14 -26.95 41.00
N ILE A 518 44.34 -26.85 40.36
CA ILE A 518 45.16 -27.95 39.76
C ILE A 518 44.47 -28.70 38.59
N LEU A 519 44.87 -28.49 37.32
CA LEU A 519 45.76 -29.34 36.44
C LEU A 519 45.21 -30.77 36.14
N ALA A 520 45.40 -31.43 34.98
CA ALA A 520 45.89 -31.11 33.62
C ALA A 520 45.67 -32.37 32.72
N VAL A 521 46.41 -32.51 31.60
CA VAL A 521 46.80 -33.77 30.87
C VAL A 521 46.35 -33.90 29.39
N TYR A 522 47.32 -33.60 28.50
CA TYR A 522 47.63 -34.26 27.21
C TYR A 522 46.60 -34.28 26.05
N ARG A 523 47.05 -34.90 24.94
CA ARG A 523 46.64 -34.72 23.54
C ARG A 523 47.11 -35.96 22.76
N LEU A 524 46.24 -36.63 21.98
CA LEU A 524 46.52 -37.18 20.63
C LEU A 524 45.41 -38.12 20.11
N SER A 525 45.07 -37.92 18.82
CA SER A 525 44.56 -38.89 17.83
C SER A 525 43.16 -39.54 17.95
N PRO A 526 42.44 -39.73 16.82
CA PRO A 526 41.19 -40.51 16.71
C PRO A 526 41.47 -42.00 16.39
N PRO A 527 40.42 -42.85 16.24
CA PRO A 527 40.01 -43.19 14.86
C PRO A 527 38.48 -43.35 14.63
N ASP A 528 38.11 -43.24 13.34
CA ASP A 528 37.07 -43.91 12.55
C ASP A 528 35.74 -44.45 13.13
N ASN A 529 34.65 -44.06 12.43
CA ASN A 529 33.48 -44.85 11.98
C ASN A 529 32.94 -46.03 12.84
N ILE A 530 31.63 -46.00 13.16
CA ILE A 530 30.60 -46.94 12.64
C ILE A 530 29.18 -46.59 13.16
N TYR A 531 28.18 -46.89 12.33
CA TYR A 531 26.71 -46.97 12.54
C TYR A 531 26.20 -47.12 13.99
N VAL A 532 25.11 -46.40 14.33
CA VAL A 532 23.71 -46.81 14.10
C VAL A 532 22.89 -45.58 13.69
#